data_AF-A0A4P9XD26-F1
#
_entry.id   AF-A0A4P9XD26-F1
#
_cell.length_a   1.000
_cell.length_b   1.000
_cell.length_c   1.000
_cell.angle_alpha   90.00
_cell.angle_beta   90.00
_cell.angle_gamma   90.00
#
_symmetry.space_group_name_H-M   'P 1'
#
loop_
_entity.id
_entity.type
_entity.pdbx_description
1 polymer ?
#
loop_
_entity_poly.entity_id
_entity_poly.type
_entity_poly.pdbx_seq_one_letter_code
_entity_poly.pdbx_strand_id
1 'polypeptide(L)'
;GVRRSLRPIVWKYQLRYWPVGCNLQTRRRIDLAKTQEYMRLKQKWIAWIPFLRVNEDDPAVEASASEDAHADSSQAPTPEQLSKLRDAWTRIEKDITRTDMDLPFYNGQGNADTRPGSAASAPSPIPQCPRTCPRVAKGSNTEKLRDVLLTYVLSVEGDDAAQGYVQGMNDLMSPLLQVFNGDEVATFWCYTEFMRRTHNNFRVDGKGMSLHLEILHDLFHYADPGFMAHLDALQAGHLFFCYRWLLVWFKREFSSRAVQSIWEVLWTDYGTKDLLYFFALAIVTEHRDAIVRHLLNFEEVLKYINDLS
;
A
#
# COMPACT_ATOMS: atom_id res chain seq x y z
N GLY A 1 5.60 21.75 -3.94
CA GLY A 1 4.77 20.81 -3.16
C GLY A 1 3.52 21.48 -2.63
N VAL A 2 2.61 20.69 -2.07
CA VAL A 2 1.30 21.10 -1.54
C VAL A 2 1.40 21.33 -0.03
N ARG A 3 0.71 22.36 0.47
CA ARG A 3 0.63 22.61 1.92
C ARG A 3 -0.10 21.45 2.61
N ARG A 4 0.39 21.01 3.78
CA ARG A 4 -0.15 19.84 4.52
C ARG A 4 -1.66 19.87 4.69
N SER A 5 -2.25 21.02 5.05
CA SER A 5 -3.69 21.16 5.26
C SER A 5 -4.53 21.00 3.99
N LEU A 6 -3.94 21.17 2.81
CA LEU A 6 -4.62 21.06 1.52
C LEU A 6 -4.45 19.67 0.89
N ARG A 7 -3.51 18.84 1.36
CA ARG A 7 -3.25 17.49 0.82
C ARG A 7 -4.50 16.62 0.70
N PRO A 8 -5.39 16.51 1.72
CA PRO A 8 -6.57 15.66 1.62
C PRO A 8 -7.54 16.06 0.50
N ILE A 9 -7.47 17.32 0.05
CA ILE A 9 -8.30 17.85 -1.03
C ILE A 9 -7.55 17.74 -2.36
N VAL A 10 -6.29 18.17 -2.42
CA VAL A 10 -5.50 18.22 -3.66
C VAL A 10 -5.18 16.82 -4.16
N TRP A 11 -4.86 15.86 -3.27
CA TRP A 11 -4.55 14.49 -3.66
C TRP A 11 -5.75 13.80 -4.31
N LYS A 12 -6.99 14.14 -3.90
CA LYS A 12 -8.20 13.65 -4.58
C LYS A 12 -8.28 14.11 -6.04
N TYR A 13 -7.69 15.25 -6.41
CA TYR A 13 -7.58 15.65 -7.82
C TYR A 13 -6.42 14.98 -8.53
N GLN A 14 -5.24 14.97 -7.91
CA GLN A 14 -4.03 14.37 -8.50
C GLN A 14 -4.22 12.88 -8.80
N LEU A 15 -4.91 12.16 -7.90
CA LEU A 15 -5.25 10.74 -8.01
C LEU A 15 -6.65 10.51 -8.56
N ARG A 16 -7.19 11.48 -9.32
CA ARG A 16 -8.42 11.36 -10.12
C ARG A 16 -9.66 10.85 -9.37
N TYR A 17 -9.68 10.95 -8.05
CA TYR A 17 -10.86 10.67 -7.23
C TYR A 17 -11.98 11.65 -7.57
N TRP A 18 -11.64 12.94 -7.72
CA TRP A 18 -12.53 13.96 -8.25
C TRP A 18 -12.07 14.44 -9.63
N PRO A 19 -12.98 14.54 -10.61
CA PRO A 19 -12.69 15.17 -11.89
C PRO A 19 -12.31 16.64 -11.72
N VAL A 20 -11.36 17.11 -12.52
CA VAL A 20 -10.97 18.54 -12.55
C VAL A 20 -12.17 19.39 -12.96
N GLY A 21 -12.35 20.55 -12.31
CA GLY A 21 -13.44 21.48 -12.59
C GLY A 21 -14.78 21.14 -11.93
N CYS A 22 -14.88 20.06 -11.15
CA CYS A 22 -16.14 19.72 -10.48
C CYS A 22 -16.51 20.71 -9.36
N ASN A 23 -17.80 21.06 -9.27
CA ASN A 23 -18.36 21.87 -8.19
C ASN A 23 -18.64 21.03 -6.93
N LEU A 24 -19.01 21.70 -5.83
CA LEU A 24 -19.25 21.05 -4.54
C LEU A 24 -20.37 19.99 -4.58
N GLN A 25 -21.44 20.24 -5.34
CA GLN A 25 -22.57 19.31 -5.45
C GLN A 25 -22.17 18.03 -6.19
N THR A 26 -21.38 18.15 -7.25
CA THR A 26 -20.82 17.00 -7.96
C THR A 26 -19.88 16.20 -7.07
N ARG A 27 -19.00 16.85 -6.29
CA ARG A 27 -18.12 16.17 -5.33
C ARG A 27 -18.90 15.34 -4.32
N ARG A 28 -19.93 15.93 -3.69
CA ARG A 28 -20.79 15.21 -2.72
C ARG A 28 -21.46 13.97 -3.31
N ARG A 29 -21.88 14.05 -4.58
CA ARG A 29 -22.50 12.91 -5.27
C ARG A 29 -21.49 11.80 -5.55
N ILE A 30 -20.27 12.18 -5.97
CA ILE A 30 -19.16 11.24 -6.18
C ILE A 30 -18.78 10.59 -4.86
N ASP A 31 -18.62 11.37 -3.79
CA ASP A 31 -18.27 10.89 -2.46
C ASP A 31 -19.30 9.84 -1.99
N LEU A 32 -20.60 10.16 -2.09
CA LEU A 32 -21.68 9.24 -1.71
C LEU A 32 -21.64 7.92 -2.50
N ALA A 33 -21.53 8.00 -3.84
CA ALA A 33 -21.49 6.82 -4.69
C ALA A 33 -20.26 5.94 -4.40
N LYS A 34 -19.10 6.58 -4.23
CA LYS A 34 -17.84 5.90 -3.88
C LYS A 34 -17.89 5.28 -2.49
N THR A 35 -18.54 5.92 -1.52
CA THR A 35 -18.78 5.35 -0.18
C THR A 35 -19.65 4.11 -0.26
N GLN A 36 -20.79 4.18 -0.97
CA GLN A 36 -21.70 3.04 -1.11
C GLN A 36 -20.99 1.84 -1.75
N GLU A 37 -20.24 2.08 -2.83
CA GLU A 37 -19.53 1.00 -3.51
C GLU A 37 -18.38 0.42 -2.67
N TYR A 38 -17.61 1.28 -1.98
CA TYR A 38 -16.57 0.80 -1.05
C TYR A 38 -17.17 -0.08 0.05
N MET A 39 -18.28 0.35 0.67
CA MET A 39 -18.94 -0.43 1.72
C MET A 39 -19.48 -1.75 1.19
N ARG A 40 -20.04 -1.78 -0.03
CA ARG A 40 -20.48 -3.01 -0.69
C ARG A 40 -19.33 -3.99 -0.89
N LEU A 41 -18.19 -3.52 -1.41
CA LEU A 41 -16.98 -4.33 -1.59
C LEU A 41 -16.44 -4.84 -0.25
N LYS A 42 -16.38 -3.98 0.77
CA LYS A 42 -15.91 -4.32 2.11
C LYS A 42 -16.80 -5.37 2.78
N GLN A 43 -18.11 -5.17 2.71
CA GLN A 43 -19.08 -6.06 3.34
C GLN A 43 -19.11 -7.45 2.70
N LYS A 44 -18.84 -7.54 1.39
CA LYS A 44 -18.72 -8.81 0.65
C LYS A 44 -17.68 -9.74 1.28
N TRP A 45 -16.44 -9.28 1.49
CA TRP A 45 -15.41 -10.14 2.07
C TRP A 45 -15.54 -10.30 3.59
N ILE A 46 -16.12 -9.33 4.30
CA ILE A 46 -16.45 -9.49 5.73
C ILE A 46 -17.41 -10.67 5.92
N ALA A 47 -18.41 -10.81 5.04
CA ALA A 47 -19.34 -11.95 5.08
C ALA A 47 -18.64 -13.30 4.82
N TRP A 48 -17.46 -13.30 4.22
CA TRP A 48 -16.67 -14.52 3.96
C TRP A 48 -15.80 -14.95 5.15
N ILE A 49 -15.56 -14.07 6.14
CA ILE A 49 -14.71 -14.36 7.30
C ILE A 49 -15.14 -15.62 8.07
N PRO A 50 -16.44 -15.87 8.35
CA PRO A 50 -16.85 -17.08 9.08
C PRO A 50 -16.42 -18.38 8.40
N PHE A 51 -16.41 -18.40 7.06
CA PHE A 51 -16.01 -19.58 6.26
C PHE A 51 -14.51 -19.87 6.32
N LEU A 52 -13.67 -18.91 6.72
CA LEU A 52 -12.25 -19.16 6.93
C LEU A 52 -11.99 -20.12 8.11
N ARG A 53 -12.86 -20.09 9.14
CA ARG A 53 -12.72 -20.85 10.39
C ARG A 53 -13.17 -22.31 10.29
N VAL A 54 -14.14 -22.59 9.43
CA VAL A 54 -14.72 -23.95 9.26
C VAL A 54 -13.70 -24.94 8.68
N ASN A 55 -12.66 -24.46 8.00
CA ASN A 55 -11.66 -25.31 7.35
C ASN A 55 -10.42 -25.62 8.23
N GLU A 56 -10.32 -25.07 9.44
CA GLU A 56 -9.15 -25.25 10.32
C GLU A 56 -9.37 -26.22 11.48
N ASP A 57 -10.62 -26.50 11.90
CA ASP A 57 -10.90 -27.38 13.05
C ASP A 57 -12.07 -28.37 12.78
N ASP A 58 -11.75 -29.67 12.84
CA ASP A 58 -12.61 -30.84 13.12
C ASP A 58 -13.70 -31.32 12.11
N PRO A 59 -13.61 -32.55 11.57
CA PRO A 59 -14.69 -33.21 10.82
C PRO A 59 -15.93 -33.59 11.67
N ALA A 60 -15.97 -33.22 12.95
CA ALA A 60 -17.05 -33.57 13.89
C ALA A 60 -18.11 -32.46 14.09
N VAL A 61 -17.93 -31.26 13.51
CA VAL A 61 -18.84 -30.11 13.69
C VAL A 61 -19.90 -29.99 12.57
N GLU A 62 -19.94 -30.92 11.62
CA GLU A 62 -21.04 -31.00 10.64
C GLU A 62 -22.41 -31.22 11.31
N ALA A 63 -22.47 -31.70 12.55
CA ALA A 63 -23.71 -32.03 13.26
C ALA A 63 -24.25 -30.94 14.21
N SER A 64 -23.51 -29.86 14.50
CA SER A 64 -23.94 -28.82 15.44
C SER A 64 -23.98 -27.40 14.87
N ALA A 65 -23.56 -27.20 13.61
CA ALA A 65 -23.61 -25.91 12.92
C ALA A 65 -24.97 -25.62 12.25
N SER A 66 -26.01 -26.43 12.51
CA SER A 66 -27.33 -26.31 11.89
C SER A 66 -28.25 -25.24 12.51
N GLU A 67 -27.87 -24.58 13.61
CA GLU A 67 -28.81 -23.68 14.31
C GLU A 67 -28.45 -22.18 14.30
N ASP A 68 -27.20 -21.76 14.03
CA ASP A 68 -26.82 -20.33 14.13
C ASP A 68 -26.24 -19.69 12.85
N ALA A 69 -26.20 -20.39 11.72
CA ALA A 69 -25.79 -19.81 10.44
C ALA A 69 -26.99 -19.65 9.49
N HIS A 70 -27.82 -18.63 9.72
CA HIS A 70 -28.65 -18.05 8.65
C HIS A 70 -27.77 -17.25 7.67
N ALA A 71 -26.73 -17.90 7.13
CA ALA A 71 -25.99 -17.37 5.99
C ALA A 71 -26.78 -17.75 4.74
N ASP A 72 -27.31 -16.75 4.04
CA ASP A 72 -27.95 -16.91 2.75
C ASP A 72 -27.02 -17.70 1.80
N SER A 73 -27.43 -18.92 1.45
CA SER A 73 -26.62 -19.87 0.67
C SER A 73 -26.29 -19.36 -0.74
N SER A 74 -26.93 -18.28 -1.17
CA SER A 74 -26.68 -17.60 -2.45
C SER A 74 -25.44 -16.69 -2.47
N GLN A 75 -24.82 -16.40 -1.32
CA GLN A 75 -23.63 -15.52 -1.20
C GLN A 75 -22.35 -16.23 -0.69
N ALA A 76 -22.35 -17.57 -0.61
CA ALA A 76 -21.17 -18.32 -0.22
C ALA A 76 -20.01 -18.11 -1.20
N PRO A 77 -18.78 -17.83 -0.71
CA PRO A 77 -17.61 -17.66 -1.57
C PRO A 77 -17.19 -18.97 -2.24
N THR A 78 -16.62 -18.88 -3.44
CA THR A 78 -15.98 -20.04 -4.08
C THR A 78 -14.71 -20.45 -3.32
N PRO A 79 -14.25 -21.71 -3.45
CA PRO A 79 -12.99 -22.14 -2.82
C PRO A 79 -11.78 -21.28 -3.24
N GLU A 80 -11.74 -20.85 -4.49
CA GLU A 80 -10.69 -19.94 -5.00
C GLU A 80 -10.75 -18.56 -4.34
N GLN A 81 -11.96 -18.00 -4.17
CA GLN A 81 -12.16 -16.73 -3.46
C GLN A 81 -11.74 -16.81 -1.99
N LEU A 82 -12.06 -17.92 -1.32
CA LEU A 82 -11.62 -18.18 0.06
C LEU A 82 -10.10 -18.34 0.16
N SER A 83 -9.48 -19.06 -0.78
CA SER A 83 -8.03 -19.20 -0.85
C SER A 83 -7.36 -17.83 -1.03
N LYS A 84 -7.85 -17.02 -1.98
CA LYS A 84 -7.35 -15.66 -2.22
C LYS A 84 -7.49 -14.77 -0.98
N LEU A 85 -8.63 -14.84 -0.29
CA LEU A 85 -8.85 -14.12 0.96
C LEU A 85 -7.86 -14.55 2.05
N ARG A 86 -7.68 -15.86 2.25
CA ARG A 86 -6.75 -16.42 3.25
C ARG A 86 -5.31 -15.99 2.99
N ASP A 87 -4.87 -16.09 1.74
CA ASP A 87 -3.50 -15.73 1.34
C ASP A 87 -3.26 -14.23 1.50
N ALA A 88 -4.20 -13.40 1.02
CA ALA A 88 -4.12 -11.95 1.18
C ALA A 88 -4.10 -11.54 2.65
N TRP A 89 -5.01 -12.10 3.47
CA TRP A 89 -5.07 -11.85 4.90
C TRP A 89 -3.73 -12.14 5.58
N THR A 90 -3.20 -13.35 5.38
CA THR A 90 -1.95 -13.80 6.02
C THR A 90 -0.77 -12.90 5.65
N ARG A 91 -0.67 -12.49 4.38
CA ARG A 91 0.43 -11.64 3.91
C ARG A 91 0.29 -10.19 4.39
N ILE A 92 -0.93 -9.64 4.35
CA ILE A 92 -1.20 -8.27 4.81
C ILE A 92 -0.94 -8.15 6.31
N GLU A 93 -1.39 -9.10 7.13
CA GLU A 93 -1.16 -9.08 8.58
C GLU A 93 0.34 -9.06 8.93
N LYS A 94 1.17 -9.80 8.18
CA LYS A 94 2.63 -9.77 8.33
C LYS A 94 3.25 -8.41 7.98
N ASP A 95 2.65 -7.66 7.07
CA ASP A 95 3.19 -6.37 6.62
C ASP A 95 2.71 -5.20 7.47
N ILE A 96 1.43 -5.17 7.84
CA ILE A 96 0.86 -4.05 8.61
C ILE A 96 1.48 -3.93 10.01
N THR A 97 1.87 -5.04 10.63
CA THR A 97 2.50 -5.07 11.96
C THR A 97 3.87 -4.38 12.02
N ARG A 98 4.51 -4.20 10.86
CA ARG A 98 5.80 -3.54 10.69
C ARG A 98 5.72 -2.23 9.89
N THR A 99 4.52 -1.77 9.54
CA THR A 99 4.35 -0.58 8.69
C THR A 99 4.36 0.69 9.53
N ASP A 100 5.39 1.51 9.35
CA ASP A 100 5.47 2.89 9.86
C ASP A 100 5.10 3.03 11.36
N MET A 101 5.46 2.03 12.17
CA MET A 101 5.18 1.97 13.61
C MET A 101 5.94 3.02 14.42
N ASP A 102 6.92 3.69 13.81
CA ASP A 102 7.57 4.89 14.33
C ASP A 102 6.67 6.14 14.25
N LEU A 103 5.67 6.14 13.35
CA LEU A 103 4.78 7.28 13.16
C LEU A 103 3.64 7.29 14.20
N PRO A 104 3.35 8.46 14.81
CA PRO A 104 2.23 8.61 15.75
C PRO A 104 0.89 8.11 15.21
N PHE A 105 0.69 8.23 13.88
CA PHE A 105 -0.54 7.82 13.22
C PHE A 105 -0.81 6.31 13.33
N TYR A 106 0.21 5.46 13.31
CA TYR A 106 0.07 3.99 13.36
C TYR A 106 0.34 3.39 14.73
N ASN A 107 1.16 4.05 15.57
CA ASN A 107 1.51 3.54 16.89
C ASN A 107 0.47 3.80 17.99
N GLY A 108 -0.71 4.32 17.63
CA GLY A 108 -1.82 4.59 18.55
C GLY A 108 -1.71 5.92 19.32
N GLN A 109 -0.60 6.64 19.24
CA GLN A 109 -0.44 7.95 19.91
C GLN A 109 -1.13 9.09 19.16
N GLY A 110 -1.47 8.90 17.89
CA GLY A 110 -2.12 9.88 17.01
C GLY A 110 -3.64 9.81 16.96
N ASN A 111 -4.28 8.83 17.61
CA ASN A 111 -5.74 8.79 17.74
C ASN A 111 -6.16 9.78 18.83
N ALA A 112 -6.29 11.04 18.45
CA ALA A 112 -6.81 12.12 19.26
C ALA A 112 -8.34 12.01 19.49
N ASP A 113 -8.79 10.87 20.02
CA ASP A 113 -10.09 10.72 20.69
C ASP A 113 -9.93 10.64 22.23
N THR A 114 -8.74 10.94 22.76
CA THR A 114 -8.54 11.22 24.18
C THR A 114 -9.02 12.63 24.53
N ARG A 115 -10.34 12.83 24.53
CA ARG A 115 -10.91 13.84 25.45
C ARG A 115 -10.60 13.39 26.88
N PRO A 116 -9.98 14.23 27.72
CA PRO A 116 -9.80 13.90 29.13
C PRO A 116 -11.17 14.00 29.82
N GLY A 117 -11.74 12.86 30.20
CA GLY A 117 -12.94 12.78 31.03
C GLY A 117 -14.16 12.18 30.34
N SER A 118 -14.22 10.85 30.25
CA SER A 118 -15.48 10.11 30.09
C SER A 118 -15.25 8.65 30.52
N ALA A 119 -15.14 8.45 31.82
CA ALA A 119 -15.43 7.17 32.43
C ALA A 119 -16.95 6.96 32.42
N ALA A 120 -17.47 6.04 31.61
CA ALA A 120 -18.73 5.34 31.86
C ALA A 120 -18.93 4.23 30.82
N SER A 121 -18.86 3.00 31.32
CA SER A 121 -19.28 1.73 30.71
C SER A 121 -20.71 1.76 30.14
N ALA A 122 -20.88 1.30 28.90
CA ALA A 122 -22.14 0.79 28.38
C ALA A 122 -21.93 -0.66 27.88
N PRO A 123 -22.77 -1.64 28.25
CA PRO A 123 -22.63 -3.00 27.77
C PRO A 123 -23.13 -3.10 26.32
N SER A 124 -22.26 -3.53 25.40
CA SER A 124 -22.64 -3.83 24.00
C SER A 124 -23.24 -5.24 23.88
N PRO A 125 -24.28 -5.44 23.04
CA PRO A 125 -25.07 -6.67 22.95
C PRO A 125 -24.51 -7.73 21.97
N ILE A 126 -23.18 -7.87 21.84
CA ILE A 126 -22.56 -8.84 20.92
C ILE A 126 -21.80 -9.91 21.72
N PRO A 127 -22.02 -11.22 21.46
CA PRO A 127 -21.31 -12.30 22.14
C PRO A 127 -19.78 -12.18 21.96
N GLN A 128 -19.06 -12.37 23.06
CA GLN A 128 -17.61 -12.17 23.18
C GLN A 128 -16.84 -13.24 22.41
N CYS A 129 -15.88 -12.81 21.59
CA CYS A 129 -14.88 -13.67 20.97
C CYS A 129 -13.93 -14.26 22.06
N PRO A 130 -13.45 -15.53 21.95
CA PRO A 130 -12.62 -16.16 22.99
C PRO A 130 -11.25 -15.48 23.18
N ARG A 131 -10.75 -15.54 24.41
CA ARG A 131 -9.77 -14.63 25.06
C ARG A 131 -8.28 -14.89 24.78
N THR A 132 -7.84 -15.07 23.53
CA THR A 132 -6.39 -15.23 23.23
C THR A 132 -5.79 -14.22 22.25
N CYS A 133 -6.57 -13.30 21.70
CA CYS A 133 -6.01 -12.15 20.97
C CYS A 133 -5.59 -11.06 21.98
N PRO A 134 -4.36 -10.50 21.88
CA PRO A 134 -4.01 -9.28 22.61
C PRO A 134 -5.10 -8.23 22.38
N ARG A 135 -5.62 -7.65 23.46
CA ARG A 135 -6.70 -6.66 23.46
C ARG A 135 -6.22 -5.38 22.74
N VAL A 136 -6.31 -5.37 21.42
CA VAL A 136 -6.10 -4.16 20.60
C VAL A 136 -7.43 -3.42 20.53
N ALA A 137 -7.41 -2.11 20.81
CA ALA A 137 -8.60 -1.28 20.81
C ALA A 137 -9.27 -1.29 19.41
N LYS A 138 -10.60 -1.41 19.40
CA LYS A 138 -11.46 -1.29 18.21
C LYS A 138 -11.12 0.00 17.44
N GLY A 139 -10.70 -0.11 16.18
CA GLY A 139 -10.56 1.03 15.25
C GLY A 139 -9.16 1.65 15.15
N SER A 140 -8.09 0.85 15.13
CA SER A 140 -6.74 1.38 14.90
C SER A 140 -6.52 1.74 13.41
N ASN A 141 -5.65 2.71 13.12
CA ASN A 141 -5.30 3.02 11.72
C ASN A 141 -4.61 1.85 11.01
N THR A 142 -4.01 0.92 11.76
CA THR A 142 -3.45 -0.34 11.25
C THR A 142 -4.55 -1.29 10.77
N GLU A 143 -5.67 -1.40 11.50
CA GLU A 143 -6.84 -2.16 11.04
C GLU A 143 -7.45 -1.53 9.78
N LYS A 144 -7.57 -0.20 9.74
CA LYS A 144 -8.05 0.51 8.54
C LYS A 144 -7.13 0.25 7.34
N LEU A 145 -5.81 0.25 7.55
CA LEU A 145 -4.84 -0.07 6.51
C LEU A 145 -5.06 -1.47 5.95
N ARG A 146 -5.24 -2.46 6.83
CA ARG A 146 -5.58 -3.84 6.43
C ARG A 146 -6.87 -3.90 5.64
N ASP A 147 -7.94 -3.29 6.15
CA ASP A 147 -9.26 -3.37 5.56
C ASP A 147 -9.29 -2.75 4.15
N VAL A 148 -8.58 -1.64 3.94
CA VAL A 148 -8.45 -1.02 2.61
C VAL A 148 -7.62 -1.90 1.67
N LEU A 149 -6.50 -2.47 2.14
CA LEU A 149 -5.68 -3.39 1.33
C LEU A 149 -6.44 -4.66 0.93
N LEU A 150 -7.17 -5.28 1.87
CA LEU A 150 -8.02 -6.44 1.60
C LEU A 150 -9.11 -6.10 0.60
N THR A 151 -9.80 -4.98 0.81
CA THR A 151 -10.84 -4.53 -0.11
C THR A 151 -10.27 -4.32 -1.51
N TYR A 152 -9.07 -3.74 -1.63
CA TYR A 152 -8.40 -3.58 -2.92
C TYR A 152 -8.14 -4.92 -3.59
N VAL A 153 -7.38 -5.81 -2.94
CA VAL A 153 -6.94 -7.10 -3.50
C VAL A 153 -8.12 -7.98 -3.93
N LEU A 154 -9.21 -7.95 -3.17
CA LEU A 154 -10.42 -8.73 -3.44
C LEU A 154 -11.36 -8.07 -4.46
N SER A 155 -11.22 -6.76 -4.70
CA SER A 155 -11.95 -6.04 -5.74
C SER A 155 -11.32 -6.14 -7.13
N VAL A 156 -10.03 -6.51 -7.22
CA VAL A 156 -9.36 -6.70 -8.51
C VAL A 156 -9.84 -8.00 -9.16
N GLU A 157 -10.39 -7.86 -10.37
CA GLU A 157 -10.92 -8.93 -11.23
C GLU A 157 -10.12 -8.99 -12.56
N GLY A 158 -10.29 -10.05 -13.34
CA GLY A 158 -9.60 -10.25 -14.62
C GLY A 158 -8.17 -10.81 -14.47
N ASP A 159 -7.31 -10.58 -15.47
CA ASP A 159 -5.95 -11.13 -15.52
C ASP A 159 -5.08 -10.68 -14.33
N ASP A 160 -5.32 -9.47 -13.81
CA ASP A 160 -4.63 -8.93 -12.63
C ASP A 160 -5.09 -9.55 -11.31
N ALA A 161 -6.21 -10.28 -11.30
CA ALA A 161 -6.76 -10.89 -10.09
C ALA A 161 -5.84 -11.96 -9.49
N ALA A 162 -5.03 -12.61 -10.34
CA ALA A 162 -4.08 -13.65 -9.95
C ALA A 162 -2.89 -13.10 -9.14
N GLN A 163 -2.60 -11.80 -9.24
CA GLN A 163 -1.47 -11.18 -8.55
C GLN A 163 -1.63 -11.19 -7.02
N GLY A 164 -2.88 -11.03 -6.54
CA GLY A 164 -3.16 -10.96 -5.11
C GLY A 164 -2.42 -9.83 -4.41
N TYR A 165 -2.10 -10.04 -3.12
CA TYR A 165 -1.27 -9.11 -2.35
C TYR A 165 0.22 -9.45 -2.49
N VAL A 166 1.02 -8.43 -2.80
CA VAL A 166 2.48 -8.49 -2.90
C VAL A 166 3.10 -7.55 -1.87
N GLN A 167 4.16 -8.01 -1.22
CA GLN A 167 4.88 -7.24 -0.22
C GLN A 167 5.36 -5.89 -0.79
N GLY A 168 5.12 -4.81 -0.04
CA GLY A 168 5.40 -3.43 -0.47
C GLY A 168 4.17 -2.66 -0.95
N MET A 169 3.05 -3.33 -1.23
CA MET A 169 1.77 -2.66 -1.51
C MET A 169 1.29 -1.82 -0.31
N ASN A 170 1.53 -2.29 0.91
CA ASN A 170 1.27 -1.53 2.15
C ASN A 170 2.06 -0.22 2.22
N ASP A 171 3.29 -0.18 1.69
CA ASP A 171 4.13 1.02 1.70
C ASP A 171 3.58 2.12 0.80
N LEU A 172 2.93 1.74 -0.31
CA LEU A 172 2.21 2.68 -1.17
C LEU A 172 0.91 3.19 -0.53
N MET A 173 0.22 2.32 0.21
CA MET A 173 -1.05 2.63 0.86
C MET A 173 -0.89 3.53 2.10
N SER A 174 0.15 3.31 2.90
CA SER A 174 0.31 3.96 4.20
C SER A 174 0.27 5.51 4.12
N PRO A 175 1.06 6.18 3.25
CA PRO A 175 1.01 7.64 3.15
C PRO A 175 -0.36 8.19 2.74
N LEU A 176 -1.12 7.46 1.91
CA LEU A 176 -2.47 7.85 1.53
C LEU A 176 -3.40 7.85 2.73
N LEU A 177 -3.40 6.76 3.50
CA LEU A 177 -4.24 6.65 4.70
C LEU A 177 -3.90 7.73 5.73
N GLN A 178 -2.61 8.03 5.89
CA GLN A 178 -2.15 9.13 6.75
C GLN A 178 -2.63 10.50 6.25
N VAL A 179 -2.52 10.78 4.95
CA VAL A 179 -2.97 12.07 4.37
C VAL A 179 -4.48 12.21 4.50
N PHE A 180 -5.25 11.15 4.28
CA PHE A 180 -6.71 11.17 4.44
C PHE A 180 -7.17 10.97 5.88
N ASN A 181 -6.26 11.00 6.85
CA ASN A 181 -6.55 10.90 8.28
C ASN A 181 -7.43 9.68 8.64
N GLY A 182 -7.16 8.54 8.01
CA GLY A 182 -7.91 7.30 8.26
C GLY A 182 -9.29 7.25 7.60
N ASP A 183 -9.59 8.10 6.60
CA ASP A 183 -10.76 7.93 5.72
C ASP A 183 -10.48 6.79 4.72
N GLU A 184 -11.06 5.62 5.00
CA GLU A 184 -10.90 4.41 4.19
C GLU A 184 -11.40 4.58 2.76
N VAL A 185 -12.50 5.32 2.54
CA VAL A 185 -13.12 5.48 1.21
C VAL A 185 -12.22 6.31 0.32
N ALA A 186 -11.78 7.48 0.81
CA ALA A 186 -10.87 8.33 0.04
C ALA A 186 -9.56 7.59 -0.24
N THR A 187 -9.02 6.91 0.76
CA THR A 187 -7.78 6.13 0.65
C THR A 187 -7.90 5.03 -0.39
N PHE A 188 -8.95 4.20 -0.32
CA PHE A 188 -9.19 3.11 -1.26
C PHE A 188 -9.18 3.60 -2.71
N TRP A 189 -10.02 4.58 -3.02
CA TRP A 189 -10.20 5.02 -4.40
C TRP A 189 -9.00 5.79 -4.95
N CYS A 190 -8.30 6.57 -4.11
CA CYS A 190 -7.04 7.20 -4.52
C CYS A 190 -5.93 6.15 -4.71
N TYR A 191 -5.90 5.12 -3.87
CA TYR A 191 -4.98 3.99 -4.01
C TYR A 191 -5.24 3.19 -5.29
N THR A 192 -6.50 2.95 -5.65
CA THR A 192 -6.85 2.29 -6.91
C THR A 192 -6.27 3.05 -8.10
N GLU A 193 -6.39 4.39 -8.14
CA GLU A 193 -5.80 5.19 -9.23
C GLU A 193 -4.26 5.15 -9.19
N PHE A 194 -3.67 5.19 -7.99
CA PHE A 194 -2.22 5.08 -7.86
C PHE A 194 -1.71 3.74 -8.38
N MET A 195 -2.39 2.64 -8.04
CA MET A 195 -2.08 1.30 -8.52
C MET A 195 -2.23 1.16 -10.03
N ARG A 196 -3.07 1.94 -10.72
CA ARG A 196 -3.08 1.93 -12.20
C ARG A 196 -1.70 2.28 -12.78
N ARG A 197 -0.90 3.10 -12.08
CA ARG A 197 0.46 3.46 -12.48
C ARG A 197 1.51 2.46 -12.01
N THR A 198 1.30 1.80 -10.89
CA THR A 198 2.34 0.99 -10.22
C THR A 198 2.04 -0.51 -10.17
N HIS A 199 0.90 -0.98 -10.68
CA HIS A 199 0.52 -2.40 -10.65
C HIS A 199 1.58 -3.30 -11.28
N ASN A 200 2.19 -2.86 -12.39
CA ASN A 200 3.24 -3.58 -13.09
C ASN A 200 4.47 -3.87 -12.21
N ASN A 201 4.75 -3.02 -11.23
CA ASN A 201 5.87 -3.18 -10.29
C ASN A 201 5.71 -4.44 -9.43
N PHE A 202 4.48 -4.91 -9.25
CA PHE A 202 4.13 -6.01 -8.36
C PHE A 202 3.74 -7.29 -9.11
N ARG A 203 4.00 -7.37 -10.41
CA ARG A 203 3.74 -8.59 -11.19
C ARG A 203 4.57 -9.75 -10.68
N VAL A 204 3.97 -10.92 -10.60
CA VAL A 204 4.62 -12.17 -10.16
C VAL A 204 5.76 -12.59 -11.10
N ASP A 205 5.63 -12.28 -12.40
CA ASP A 205 6.67 -12.58 -13.40
C ASP A 205 7.86 -11.62 -13.36
N GLY A 206 7.84 -10.59 -12.50
CA GLY A 206 8.93 -9.62 -12.33
C GLY A 206 9.12 -8.66 -13.51
N LYS A 207 8.37 -8.81 -14.61
CA LYS A 207 8.64 -8.08 -15.87
C LYS A 207 8.55 -6.57 -15.73
N GLY A 208 7.63 -6.08 -14.90
CA GLY A 208 7.53 -4.63 -14.69
C GLY A 208 8.74 -4.04 -13.99
N MET A 209 9.31 -4.75 -13.01
CA MET A 209 10.55 -4.32 -12.35
C MET A 209 11.77 -4.48 -13.26
N SER A 210 11.84 -5.54 -14.06
CA SER A 210 12.89 -5.69 -15.07
C SER A 210 12.88 -4.52 -16.06
N LEU A 211 11.71 -4.13 -16.55
CA LEU A 211 11.56 -2.98 -17.45
C LEU A 211 11.99 -1.67 -16.78
N HIS A 212 11.63 -1.46 -15.50
CA HIS A 212 12.07 -0.29 -14.75
C HIS A 212 13.60 -0.19 -14.64
N LEU A 213 14.27 -1.31 -14.39
CA LEU A 213 15.73 -1.36 -14.30
C LEU A 213 16.40 -1.20 -15.66
N GLU A 214 15.82 -1.74 -16.74
CA GLU A 214 16.29 -1.57 -18.12
C GLU A 214 16.22 -0.10 -18.55
N ILE A 215 15.08 0.56 -18.31
CA ILE A 215 14.93 2.00 -18.60
C ILE A 215 15.97 2.82 -17.82
N LEU A 216 16.17 2.49 -16.54
CA LEU A 216 17.13 3.19 -15.71
C LEU A 216 18.57 2.96 -16.20
N HIS A 217 18.91 1.72 -16.55
CA HIS A 217 20.20 1.34 -17.13
C HIS A 217 20.50 2.17 -18.39
N ASP A 218 19.57 2.23 -19.34
CA ASP A 218 19.73 3.00 -20.57
C ASP A 218 19.90 4.49 -20.30
N LEU A 219 19.15 5.01 -19.33
CA LEU A 219 19.26 6.41 -18.91
C LEU A 219 20.65 6.73 -18.32
N PHE A 220 21.19 5.88 -17.44
CA PHE A 220 22.55 6.06 -16.92
C PHE A 220 23.61 5.88 -18.01
N HIS A 221 23.44 4.89 -18.89
CA HIS A 221 24.39 4.64 -19.97
C HIS A 221 24.44 5.80 -20.95
N TYR A 222 23.32 6.50 -21.16
CA TYR A 222 23.29 7.74 -21.93
C TYR A 222 23.90 8.92 -21.18
N ALA A 223 23.57 9.09 -19.89
CA ALA A 223 23.98 10.25 -19.10
C ALA A 223 25.47 10.23 -18.71
N ASP A 224 25.99 9.06 -18.31
CA ASP A 224 27.39 8.86 -17.92
C ASP A 224 27.86 7.44 -18.25
N PRO A 225 28.32 7.20 -19.50
CA PRO A 225 28.84 5.90 -19.92
C PRO A 225 30.03 5.42 -19.10
N GLY A 226 30.88 6.34 -18.62
CA GLY A 226 32.07 6.00 -17.85
C GLY A 226 31.72 5.47 -16.45
N PHE A 227 30.71 6.05 -15.82
CA PHE A 227 30.18 5.55 -14.55
C PHE A 227 29.49 4.20 -14.72
N MET A 228 28.73 3.99 -15.80
CA MET A 228 28.14 2.68 -16.08
C MET A 228 29.17 1.58 -16.30
N ALA A 229 30.21 1.84 -17.09
CA ALA A 229 31.31 0.89 -17.28
C ALA A 229 32.00 0.54 -15.94
N HIS A 230 32.09 1.51 -15.02
CA HIS A 230 32.58 1.25 -13.67
C HIS A 230 31.61 0.37 -12.86
N LEU A 231 30.31 0.64 -12.88
CA LEU A 231 29.31 -0.21 -12.23
C LEU A 231 29.29 -1.64 -12.80
N ASP A 232 29.48 -1.80 -14.11
CA ASP A 232 29.60 -3.13 -14.74
C ASP A 232 30.81 -3.89 -14.20
N ALA A 233 31.96 -3.21 -14.05
CA ALA A 233 33.15 -3.81 -13.45
C ALA A 233 32.93 -4.23 -11.98
N LEU A 234 32.07 -3.52 -11.25
CA LEU A 234 31.64 -3.86 -9.90
C LEU A 234 30.54 -4.94 -9.84
N GLN A 235 30.07 -5.45 -10.98
CA GLN A 235 28.88 -6.31 -11.09
C GLN A 235 27.57 -5.64 -10.60
N ALA A 236 27.55 -4.31 -10.59
CA ALA A 236 26.44 -3.47 -10.16
C ALA A 236 25.66 -2.85 -11.35
N GLY A 237 26.04 -3.17 -12.59
CA GLY A 237 25.45 -2.63 -13.82
C GLY A 237 23.95 -2.87 -13.98
N HIS A 238 23.40 -3.95 -13.42
CA HIS A 238 21.95 -4.22 -13.43
C HIS A 238 21.13 -3.30 -12.50
N LEU A 239 21.80 -2.42 -11.74
CA LEU A 239 21.18 -1.41 -10.87
C LEU A 239 20.20 -1.99 -9.82
N PHE A 240 20.40 -3.24 -9.39
CA PHE A 240 19.53 -3.88 -8.40
C PHE A 240 19.48 -3.13 -7.05
N PHE A 241 20.47 -2.31 -6.74
CA PHE A 241 20.44 -1.41 -5.58
C PHE A 241 19.35 -0.33 -5.68
N CYS A 242 18.81 -0.05 -6.88
CA CYS A 242 17.64 0.82 -7.09
C CYS A 242 16.30 0.08 -7.04
N TYR A 243 16.28 -1.25 -6.89
CA TYR A 243 15.04 -2.05 -6.98
C TYR A 243 13.97 -1.57 -6.00
N ARG A 244 14.35 -1.38 -4.73
CA ARG A 244 13.43 -0.91 -3.68
C ARG A 244 12.89 0.49 -3.97
N TRP A 245 13.72 1.36 -4.53
CA TRP A 245 13.35 2.73 -4.87
C TRP A 245 12.21 2.76 -5.89
N LEU A 246 12.33 1.98 -6.96
CA LEU A 246 11.35 1.93 -8.04
C LEU A 246 10.09 1.15 -7.63
N LEU A 247 10.24 0.07 -6.85
CA LEU A 247 9.11 -0.76 -6.39
C LEU A 247 8.11 0.06 -5.56
N VAL A 248 8.59 0.80 -4.56
CA VAL A 248 7.74 1.55 -3.61
C VAL A 248 7.91 3.07 -3.70
N TRP A 249 8.35 3.57 -4.86
CA TRP A 249 8.50 5.00 -5.15
C TRP A 249 9.23 5.77 -4.04
N PHE A 250 10.40 5.26 -3.66
CA PHE A 250 11.31 5.83 -2.65
C PHE A 250 10.73 5.95 -1.23
N LYS A 251 9.59 5.32 -0.92
CA LYS A 251 8.96 5.38 0.41
C LYS A 251 9.89 4.97 1.56
N ARG A 252 10.87 4.11 1.28
CA ARG A 252 11.80 3.55 2.27
C ARG A 252 13.09 4.37 2.44
N GLU A 253 13.30 5.39 1.59
CA GLU A 253 14.54 6.19 1.57
C GLU A 253 14.33 7.61 2.12
N PHE A 254 13.08 8.01 2.35
CA PHE A 254 12.75 9.36 2.76
C PHE A 254 11.71 9.37 3.88
N SER A 255 11.78 10.39 4.74
CA SER A 255 10.75 10.63 5.75
C SER A 255 9.35 10.73 5.13
N SER A 256 8.31 10.37 5.89
CA SER A 256 6.91 10.43 5.40
C SER A 256 6.56 11.79 4.77
N ARG A 257 7.04 12.90 5.35
CA ARG A 257 6.79 14.25 4.83
C ARG A 257 7.46 14.49 3.48
N ALA A 258 8.69 14.00 3.30
CA ALA A 258 9.43 14.10 2.05
C ALA A 258 8.77 13.23 0.97
N VAL A 259 8.41 11.98 1.28
CA VAL A 259 7.70 11.07 0.36
C VAL A 259 6.41 11.70 -0.15
N GLN A 260 5.58 12.26 0.73
CA GLN A 260 4.35 12.97 0.33
C GLN A 260 4.64 14.10 -0.66
N SER A 261 5.75 14.83 -0.46
CA SER A 261 6.12 15.97 -1.32
C SER A 261 6.69 15.51 -2.67
N ILE A 262 7.45 14.41 -2.67
CA ILE A 262 7.97 13.78 -3.89
C ILE A 262 6.81 13.26 -4.75
N TRP A 263 5.89 12.50 -4.16
CA TRP A 263 4.74 11.95 -4.87
C TRP A 263 3.82 13.02 -5.45
N GLU A 264 3.60 14.12 -4.71
CA GLU A 264 2.87 15.28 -5.22
C GLU A 264 3.42 15.84 -6.53
N VAL A 265 4.75 15.80 -6.71
CA VAL A 265 5.42 16.24 -7.93
C VAL A 265 5.35 15.15 -9.01
N LEU A 266 5.65 13.90 -8.65
CA LEU A 266 5.61 12.77 -9.59
C LEU A 266 4.22 12.60 -10.22
N TRP A 267 3.13 12.81 -9.46
CA TRP A 267 1.77 12.69 -9.99
C TRP A 267 1.35 13.84 -10.91
N THR A 268 2.11 14.93 -10.98
CA THR A 268 1.80 16.02 -11.92
C THR A 268 2.10 15.66 -13.38
N ASP A 269 2.99 14.67 -13.60
CA ASP A 269 3.56 14.35 -14.91
C ASP A 269 4.08 15.61 -15.66
N TYR A 270 4.52 16.63 -14.90
CA TYR A 270 5.00 17.88 -15.47
C TYR A 270 6.34 17.66 -16.18
N GLY A 271 6.41 17.99 -17.47
CA GLY A 271 7.57 17.77 -18.32
C GLY A 271 7.68 16.33 -18.84
N THR A 272 7.58 15.32 -17.96
CA THR A 272 7.59 13.90 -18.34
C THR A 272 6.84 13.02 -17.33
N LYS A 273 6.33 11.88 -17.79
CA LYS A 273 5.75 10.82 -16.95
C LYS A 273 6.82 9.96 -16.27
N ASP A 274 8.05 10.03 -16.78
CA ASP A 274 9.19 9.20 -16.42
C ASP A 274 10.10 9.87 -15.38
N LEU A 275 9.61 10.90 -14.70
CA LEU A 275 10.36 11.70 -13.72
C LEU A 275 10.94 10.86 -12.58
N LEU A 276 10.33 9.71 -12.28
CA LEU A 276 10.81 8.74 -11.29
C LEU A 276 12.25 8.29 -11.57
N TYR A 277 12.61 8.02 -12.84
CA TYR A 277 13.95 7.57 -13.20
C TYR A 277 14.97 8.70 -13.16
N PHE A 278 14.57 9.92 -13.55
CA PHE A 278 15.42 11.09 -13.41
C PHE A 278 15.71 11.42 -11.94
N PHE A 279 14.76 11.12 -11.04
CA PHE A 279 14.98 11.26 -9.61
C PHE A 279 15.99 10.23 -9.09
N ALA A 280 15.91 8.96 -9.52
CA ALA A 280 16.95 7.95 -9.24
C ALA A 280 18.32 8.36 -9.79
N LEU A 281 18.36 8.81 -11.06
CA LEU A 281 19.58 9.31 -11.71
C LEU A 281 20.22 10.44 -10.89
N ALA A 282 19.43 11.41 -10.44
CA ALA A 282 19.93 12.54 -9.67
C ALA A 282 20.60 12.09 -8.37
N ILE A 283 19.97 11.18 -7.60
CA ILE A 283 20.54 10.67 -6.34
C ILE A 283 21.86 9.94 -6.61
N VAL A 284 21.88 8.99 -7.55
CA VAL A 284 23.12 8.24 -7.81
C VAL A 284 24.22 9.14 -8.38
N THR A 285 23.87 10.13 -9.21
CA THR A 285 24.84 11.09 -9.75
C THR A 285 25.47 11.93 -8.64
N GLU A 286 24.69 12.33 -7.62
CA GLU A 286 25.21 13.03 -6.44
C GLU A 286 26.23 12.19 -5.68
N HIS A 287 26.03 10.87 -5.63
CA HIS A 287 26.90 9.92 -4.93
C HIS A 287 28.00 9.28 -5.79
N ARG A 288 28.05 9.63 -7.08
CA ARG A 288 28.95 9.04 -8.08
C ARG A 288 30.41 9.03 -7.64
N ASP A 289 30.93 10.17 -7.19
CA ASP A 289 32.34 10.32 -6.82
C ASP A 289 32.71 9.44 -5.61
N ALA A 290 31.80 9.27 -4.65
CA ALA A 290 32.02 8.39 -3.52
C ALA A 290 32.04 6.92 -3.96
N ILE A 291 31.10 6.52 -4.81
CA ILE A 291 31.02 5.16 -5.37
C ILE A 291 32.31 4.81 -6.10
N VAL A 292 32.72 5.66 -7.05
CA VAL A 292 33.88 5.41 -7.92
C VAL A 292 35.20 5.35 -7.15
N ARG A 293 35.35 6.18 -6.11
CA ARG A 293 36.63 6.28 -5.38
C ARG A 293 36.80 5.23 -4.30
N HIS A 294 35.70 4.74 -3.72
CA HIS A 294 35.77 4.02 -2.45
C HIS A 294 35.17 2.62 -2.47
N LEU A 295 34.30 2.31 -3.44
CA LEU A 295 33.57 1.04 -3.43
C LEU A 295 34.21 0.07 -4.43
N LEU A 296 34.31 -1.19 -4.02
CA LEU A 296 35.11 -2.21 -4.73
C LEU A 296 34.29 -3.37 -5.29
N ASN A 297 33.03 -3.51 -4.88
CA ASN A 297 32.15 -4.61 -5.30
C ASN A 297 30.66 -4.21 -5.16
N PHE A 298 29.79 -5.05 -5.71
CA PHE A 298 28.34 -4.86 -5.66
C PHE A 298 27.80 -4.74 -4.23
N GLU A 299 28.27 -5.56 -3.29
CA GLU A 299 27.79 -5.57 -1.91
C GLU A 299 28.04 -4.24 -1.20
N GLU A 300 29.21 -3.64 -1.42
CA GLU A 300 29.57 -2.32 -0.90
C GLU A 300 28.70 -1.21 -1.51
N VAL A 301 28.43 -1.26 -2.82
CA VAL A 301 27.50 -0.33 -3.48
C VAL A 301 26.11 -0.44 -2.89
N LEU A 302 25.58 -1.67 -2.79
CA LEU A 302 24.25 -1.93 -2.23
C LEU A 302 24.16 -1.45 -0.79
N LYS A 303 25.17 -1.73 0.04
CA LYS A 303 25.22 -1.28 1.43
C LYS A 303 25.26 0.24 1.51
N TYR A 304 26.17 0.88 0.78
CA TYR A 304 26.30 2.34 0.76
C TYR A 304 24.98 3.03 0.41
N ILE A 305 24.30 2.55 -0.64
CA ILE A 305 23.02 3.09 -1.10
C ILE A 305 21.91 2.88 -0.06
N ASN A 306 21.84 1.70 0.57
CA ASN A 306 20.86 1.44 1.64
C ASN A 306 21.09 2.33 2.87
N ASP A 307 22.36 2.64 3.18
CA ASP A 307 22.75 3.49 4.31
C ASP A 307 22.48 4.99 4.05
N LEU A 308 22.01 5.37 2.85
CA LEU A 308 21.54 6.75 2.57
C LEU A 308 20.14 7.04 3.15
N SER A 309 19.37 6.00 3.50
CA SER A 309 17.97 6.08 3.97
C SER A 309 17.79 6.69 5.35
#